data_AF-A0A179SS94-F1
#
_entry.id   AF-A0A179SS94-F1
#
_cell.length_a   1.000
_cell.length_b   1.000
_cell.length_c   1.000
_cell.angle_alpha   90.00
_cell.angle_beta   90.00
_cell.angle_gamma   90.00
#
_symmetry.space_group_name_H-M   'P 1'
#
loop_
_entity.id
_entity.type
_entity.pdbx_description
1 polymer ?
#
loop_
_entity_poly.entity_id
_entity_poly.type
_entity_poly.pdbx_seq_one_letter_code
_entity_poly.pdbx_strand_id
1 'polypeptide(L)' 'MDTEVLVVIFLVAPILLTQGILLFIDAKKKGAYSWFWGIWGLIQFPWPSLFYYFFVIRPYRKRISRIE' A
#
# COMPACT_ATOMS: atom_id res chain seq x y z
N MET A 1 -6.69 20.71 21.59
CA MET A 1 -6.72 19.40 20.91
C MET A 1 -6.79 18.36 22.00
N ASP A 2 -7.79 17.50 21.95
CA ASP A 2 -8.01 16.48 22.98
C ASP A 2 -6.85 15.49 22.99
N THR A 3 -6.38 15.10 24.17
CA THR A 3 -5.24 14.19 24.38
C THR A 3 -5.45 12.87 23.64
N GLU A 4 -6.68 12.41 23.55
CA GLU A 4 -7.09 11.21 22.81
C GLU A 4 -6.78 11.31 21.31
N VAL A 5 -7.07 12.47 20.70
CA VAL A 5 -6.81 12.71 19.28
C VAL A 5 -5.30 12.68 18.99
N LEU A 6 -4.49 13.23 19.90
CA LEU A 6 -3.03 13.21 19.77
C LEU A 6 -2.48 11.78 19.81
N VAL A 7 -2.98 10.94 20.72
CA VAL A 7 -2.59 9.52 20.82
C VAL A 7 -2.98 8.76 19.54
N VAL A 8 -4.19 8.99 19.03
CA VAL A 8 -4.65 8.36 17.79
C VAL A 8 -3.76 8.76 16.61
N ILE A 9 -3.43 10.05 16.46
CA ILE A 9 -2.55 10.52 15.37
C ILE A 9 -1.16 9.90 15.50
N PHE A 10 -0.58 9.86 16.70
CA PHE A 10 0.76 9.30 16.92
C PHE A 10 0.86 7.81 16.61
N LEU A 11 -0.23 7.05 16.75
CA LEU A 11 -0.28 5.64 16.40
C LEU A 11 -0.63 5.42 14.92
N VAL A 12 -1.62 6.13 14.41
CA VAL A 12 -2.15 5.92 13.05
C VAL A 12 -1.21 6.47 11.98
N ALA A 13 -0.58 7.63 12.21
CA ALA A 13 0.33 8.24 11.25
C ALA A 13 1.51 7.33 10.85
N PRO A 14 2.30 6.75 11.77
CA PRO A 14 3.39 5.85 11.39
C PRO A 14 2.89 4.54 10.76
N ILE A 15 1.71 4.06 11.13
CA ILE A 15 1.10 2.87 10.50
C ILE A 15 0.76 3.16 9.03
N LEU A 16 0.05 4.26 8.77
CA LEU A 16 -0.29 4.67 7.40
C LEU A 16 0.97 4.95 6.57
N LEU A 17 1.95 5.66 7.14
CA LEU A 17 3.24 5.92 6.48
C LEU A 17 3.96 4.63 6.13
N THR A 18 4.10 3.71 7.08
CA THR A 18 4.76 2.43 6.88
C THR A 18 4.05 1.61 5.80
N GLN A 19 2.72 1.53 5.87
CA GLN A 19 1.91 0.81 4.88
C GLN A 19 2.06 1.42 3.48
N GLY A 20 1.98 2.74 3.33
CA GLY A 20 2.14 3.44 2.06
C GLY A 20 3.54 3.26 1.47
N ILE A 21 4.59 3.33 2.30
CA ILE A 21 5.98 3.10 1.89
C ILE A 21 6.17 1.65 1.42
N LEU A 22 5.63 0.67 2.15
CA LEU A 22 5.72 -0.74 1.75
C LEU A 22 5.01 -0.99 0.41
N LEU A 23 3.81 -0.44 0.23
CA LEU A 23 3.07 -0.49 -1.05
C LEU A 23 3.87 0.16 -2.19
N PHE A 24 4.50 1.30 -1.94
CA PHE A 24 5.35 1.98 -2.90
C PHE A 24 6.55 1.13 -3.32
N ILE A 25 7.27 0.56 -2.36
CA ILE A 25 8.46 -0.29 -2.62
C ILE A 25 8.05 -1.56 -3.38
N ASP A 26 6.97 -2.22 -2.96
CA ASP A 26 6.51 -3.46 -3.59
C ASP A 26 6.01 -3.21 -5.03
N ALA A 27 5.23 -2.13 -5.23
CA ALA A 27 4.80 -1.71 -6.56
C ALA A 27 5.98 -1.36 -7.47
N LYS A 28 7.02 -0.70 -6.93
CA LYS A 28 8.25 -0.37 -7.67
C LYS A 28 8.97 -1.62 -8.13
N LYS A 29 9.10 -2.63 -7.27
CA LYS A 29 9.73 -3.92 -7.61
C LYS A 29 8.95 -4.67 -8.70
N LYS A 30 7.62 -4.56 -8.70
CA LYS A 30 6.74 -5.25 -9.65
C LYS A 30 6.52 -4.48 -10.96
N GLY A 31 7.11 -3.29 -11.12
CA GLY A 31 6.91 -2.42 -12.28
C GLY A 31 5.47 -1.88 -12.40
N ALA A 32 4.73 -1.85 -11.30
CA ALA A 32 3.38 -1.30 -11.24
C ALA A 32 3.42 0.18 -10.81
N TYR A 33 2.30 0.90 -10.97
CA TYR A 33 2.16 2.33 -10.68
C TYR A 33 2.46 2.69 -9.20
N SER A 34 3.74 2.83 -8.87
CA SER A 34 4.21 2.85 -7.47
C SER A 34 3.74 4.08 -6.72
N TRP A 35 3.71 5.22 -7.39
CA TRP A 35 3.17 6.48 -6.88
C TRP A 35 1.68 6.39 -6.56
N PHE A 36 0.90 5.74 -7.43
CA PHE A 36 -0.54 5.56 -7.22
C PHE A 36 -0.80 4.72 -5.97
N TRP A 37 -0.12 3.58 -5.82
CA TRP A 37 -0.30 2.69 -4.67
C TRP A 37 0.25 3.23 -3.36
N GLY A 38 1.34 4.02 -3.41
CA GLY A 38 1.90 4.68 -2.25
C GLY A 38 0.98 5.76 -1.68
N ILE A 39 0.47 6.65 -2.53
CA ILE A 39 -0.49 7.70 -2.11
C ILE A 39 -1.81 7.08 -1.67
N TRP A 40 -2.31 6.10 -2.42
CA TRP A 40 -3.59 5.49 -2.09
C TRP A 40 -3.53 4.76 -0.75
N GLY A 41 -2.42 4.08 -0.45
CA GLY A 41 -2.19 3.45 0.86
C GLY A 41 -2.07 4.42 2.03
N LEU A 42 -1.74 5.70 1.78
CA LEU A 42 -1.71 6.75 2.81
C LEU A 42 -3.09 7.36 3.08
N ILE A 43 -4.01 7.31 2.11
CA ILE A 43 -5.35 7.89 2.23
C ILE A 43 -6.27 6.95 3.01
N GLN A 44 -6.16 5.65 2.80
CA GLN A 44 -7.10 4.70 3.38
C GLN A 44 -6.46 3.37 3.77
N PHE A 45 -6.89 2.84 4.91
CA PHE A 45 -6.56 1.48 5.37
C PHE A 45 -7.86 0.77 5.72
N PRO A 46 -8.05 -0.52 5.37
CA PRO A 46 -7.17 -1.45 4.66
C PRO A 46 -7.48 -1.63 3.15
N TRP A 47 -8.48 -0.91 2.63
CA TRP A 47 -9.00 -1.09 1.26
C TRP A 47 -7.95 -1.04 0.13
N PRO A 48 -7.01 -0.08 0.10
CA PRO A 48 -6.01 0.02 -0.96
C PRO A 48 -5.09 -1.21 -1.01
N SER A 49 -4.82 -1.83 0.14
CA SER A 49 -4.03 -3.06 0.23
C SER A 49 -4.77 -4.25 -0.40
N LEU A 50 -6.09 -4.34 -0.22
CA LEU A 50 -6.92 -5.38 -0.85
C LEU A 50 -6.96 -5.21 -2.38
N PHE A 51 -7.18 -3.98 -2.85
CA PHE A 51 -7.16 -3.69 -4.29
C PHE A 51 -5.78 -3.91 -4.90
N TYR A 52 -4.70 -3.57 -4.19
CA TYR A 52 -3.33 -3.83 -4.64
C TYR A 52 -3.10 -5.33 -4.88
N TYR A 53 -3.57 -6.17 -3.97
CA TYR A 53 -3.44 -7.62 -4.12
C TYR A 53 -4.18 -8.13 -5.38
N PHE A 54 -5.42 -7.69 -5.60
CA PHE A 54 -6.21 -8.15 -6.74
C PHE A 54 -5.70 -7.61 -8.09
N PHE A 55 -5.35 -6.32 -8.16
CA PHE A 55 -5.01 -5.65 -9.41
C PHE A 55 -3.52 -5.68 -9.75
N VAL A 56 -2.62 -5.80 -8.78
CA VAL A 56 -1.16 -5.82 -9.02
C VAL A 56 -0.60 -7.22 -8.86
N ILE A 57 -0.84 -7.88 -7.72
CA ILE A 57 -0.20 -9.16 -7.41
C ILE A 57 -0.73 -10.28 -8.32
N ARG A 58 -2.05 -10.35 -8.53
CA ARG A 58 -2.67 -11.40 -9.34
C ARG A 58 -2.21 -11.41 -10.81
N PRO A 59 -2.18 -10.29 -11.56
CA PRO A 59 -1.66 -10.31 -12.92
C PRO A 59 -0.14 -10.46 -12.98
N TYR A 60 0.61 -9.93 -11.99
CA TYR A 60 2.06 -10.12 -11.93
C TYR A 60 2.44 -11.61 -11.81
N ARG A 61 1.78 -12.36 -10.92
CA ARG A 61 2.00 -13.82 -10.77
C ARG A 61 1.66 -14.60 -12.04
N LYS A 62 0.58 -14.25 -12.74
CA LYS A 62 0.20 -14.89 -14.01
C LYS A 62 1.19 -14.61 -15.14
N ARG A 63 1.90 -13.48 -15.11
CA ARG A 63 2.90 -13.14 -16.13
C ARG A 63 4.19 -13.96 -15.96
N ILE A 64 4.63 -14.18 -14.72
CA ILE A 64 5.80 -15.01 -14.40
C ILE A 64 5.57 -16.46 -14.84
N SER A 65 4.41 -17.05 -14.55
CA SER A 65 4.09 -18.43 -14.90
C SER A 65 3.88 -18.71 -16.40
N ARG A 66 3.98 -17.69 -17.27
CA ARG A 66 3.92 -17.84 -18.73
C ARG A 66 5.30 -17.80 -19.39
N ILE A 67 6.33 -17.43 -18.63
CA ILE A 67 7.72 -17.30 -19.11
C ILE A 67 8.53 -18.59 -18.81
N GLU A 68 8.05 -19.40 -17.87
CA GLU A 68 8.56 -20.73 -17.50
C GLU A 68 7.81 -21.82 -18.29
#